data_AF-A0A452YQ22-F1
#
_entry.id   AF-A0A452YQ22-F1
#
_cell.length_a   1.000
_cell.length_b   1.000
_cell.length_c   1.000
_cell.angle_alpha   90.00
_cell.angle_beta   90.00
_cell.angle_gamma   90.00
#
_symmetry.space_group_name_H-M   'P 1'
#
loop_
_entity.id
_entity.type
_entity.pdbx_description
1 polymer ?
#
loop_
_entity_poly.entity_id
_entity_poly.type
_entity_poly.pdbx_seq_one_letter_code
_entity_poly.pdbx_strand_id
1 'polypeptide(L)'
;MLDFHALLSPNLNKSAKQSIEETNRDPSQSKLLWEQMGDVAKDLAAGTVGGAAQLVVGHPFDTIKVKLQSQPTPPPGQPPKFAGAMDAVKQTISAEGPRGLYKGMGAPLATVAAFNAVLFTVRGQMEALLRSEPGAALTVGQQVVAGAGAGVAVSFLA
;
A
#
# COMPACT_ATOMS: atom_id res chain seq x y z
N MET A 1 0.93 2.47 -34.35
CA MET A 1 0.81 1.39 -35.33
C MET A 1 0.97 0.09 -34.55
N LEU A 2 -0.08 -0.35 -33.87
CA LEU A 2 -0.01 -1.52 -32.98
C LEU A 2 -0.14 -2.81 -33.81
N ASP A 3 0.60 -3.83 -33.35
CA ASP A 3 0.97 -5.08 -34.03
C ASP A 3 -0.18 -5.85 -34.70
N PHE A 4 -0.18 -5.88 -36.04
CA PHE A 4 -1.00 -6.79 -36.84
C PHE A 4 -0.68 -8.27 -36.53
N HIS A 5 0.52 -8.54 -36.01
CA HIS A 5 0.98 -9.85 -35.56
C HIS A 5 0.20 -10.36 -34.34
N ALA A 6 -0.28 -9.48 -33.45
CA ALA A 6 -1.10 -9.86 -32.30
C ALA A 6 -2.51 -10.30 -32.73
N LEU A 7 -3.07 -9.68 -33.78
CA LEU A 7 -4.39 -9.99 -34.35
C LEU A 7 -4.45 -11.38 -35.02
N LEU A 8 -3.30 -11.84 -35.52
CA LEU A 8 -3.13 -13.16 -36.16
C LEU A 8 -2.88 -14.30 -35.18
N SER A 9 -2.75 -14.02 -33.87
CA SER A 9 -2.55 -15.09 -32.89
C SER A 9 -3.80 -15.98 -32.80
N PRO A 10 -3.69 -17.29 -33.10
CA PRO A 10 -4.85 -18.18 -33.25
C PRO A 10 -5.57 -18.47 -31.93
N ASN A 11 -4.98 -18.12 -30.78
CA ASN A 11 -5.49 -18.42 -29.44
C ASN A 11 -6.26 -17.27 -28.77
N LEU A 12 -6.48 -16.14 -29.45
CA LEU A 12 -7.25 -15.01 -28.89
C LEU A 12 -8.76 -15.27 -28.94
N ASN A 13 -9.44 -15.10 -27.80
CA ASN A 13 -10.89 -15.18 -27.72
C ASN A 13 -11.57 -14.04 -28.52
N LYS A 14 -12.85 -14.21 -28.87
CA LYS A 14 -13.59 -13.23 -29.69
C LYS A 14 -13.67 -11.84 -29.07
N SER A 15 -13.79 -11.75 -27.74
CA SER A 15 -13.86 -10.49 -27.00
C SER A 15 -12.56 -9.69 -27.09
N ALA A 16 -11.41 -10.35 -26.96
CA ALA A 16 -10.10 -9.72 -27.09
C ALA A 16 -9.84 -9.23 -28.51
N LYS A 17 -10.32 -9.94 -29.54
CA LYS A 17 -10.28 -9.48 -30.93
C LYS A 17 -11.16 -8.25 -31.15
N GLN A 18 -12.37 -8.21 -30.56
CA GLN A 18 -13.24 -7.03 -30.61
C GLN A 18 -12.65 -5.82 -29.91
N SER A 19 -12.06 -5.96 -28.71
CA SER A 19 -11.42 -4.84 -28.01
C SER A 19 -10.23 -4.27 -28.78
N ILE A 20 -9.45 -5.13 -29.45
CA ILE A 20 -8.34 -4.71 -30.32
C ILE A 20 -8.87 -4.00 -31.57
N GLU A 21 -9.99 -4.48 -32.15
CA GLU A 21 -10.59 -3.88 -33.33
C GLU A 21 -11.28 -2.53 -33.05
N GLU A 22 -11.95 -2.38 -31.91
CA GLU A 22 -12.52 -1.12 -31.43
C GLU A 22 -11.43 -0.10 -31.08
N THR A 23 -10.34 -0.55 -30.44
CA THR A 23 -9.17 0.30 -30.13
C THR A 23 -8.46 0.78 -31.40
N ASN A 24 -8.42 -0.04 -32.47
CA ASN A 24 -7.83 0.34 -33.76
C ASN A 24 -8.75 1.24 -34.61
N ARG A 25 -10.07 1.20 -34.41
CA ARG A 25 -11.05 1.94 -35.22
C ARG A 25 -11.20 3.41 -34.78
N ASP A 26 -10.94 3.73 -33.52
CA ASP A 26 -11.02 5.10 -32.99
C ASP A 26 -9.71 5.54 -32.30
N PRO A 27 -8.93 6.44 -32.93
CA PRO A 27 -7.69 6.97 -32.34
C PRO A 27 -7.88 7.68 -31.00
N SER A 28 -9.08 8.20 -30.70
CA SER A 28 -9.38 8.90 -29.44
C SER A 28 -9.39 7.96 -28.23
N GLN A 29 -9.85 6.71 -28.40
CA GLN A 29 -9.84 5.69 -27.36
C GLN A 29 -8.43 5.33 -26.91
N SER A 30 -7.49 5.21 -27.86
CA SER A 30 -6.08 4.95 -27.52
C SER A 30 -5.48 6.06 -26.66
N LYS A 31 -5.79 7.34 -26.93
CA LYS A 31 -5.30 8.49 -26.16
C LYS A 31 -5.87 8.49 -24.74
N LEU A 32 -7.17 8.21 -24.60
CA LEU A 32 -7.84 8.08 -23.30
C LEU A 32 -7.21 6.99 -22.43
N LEU A 33 -6.88 5.83 -23.02
CA LEU A 33 -6.20 4.75 -22.30
C LEU A 33 -4.82 5.18 -21.82
N TRP A 34 -4.02 5.82 -22.68
CA TRP A 34 -2.70 6.31 -22.28
C TRP A 34 -2.76 7.42 -21.21
N GLU A 35 -3.74 8.32 -21.28
CA GLU A 35 -3.98 9.33 -20.23
C GLU A 35 -4.38 8.68 -18.91
N GLN A 36 -5.34 7.75 -18.92
CA GLN A 36 -5.73 7.00 -17.71
C GLN A 36 -4.56 6.22 -17.11
N MET A 37 -3.75 5.56 -17.92
CA MET A 37 -2.54 4.87 -17.44
C MET A 37 -1.54 5.86 -16.84
N GLY A 38 -1.39 7.04 -17.44
CA GLY A 38 -0.54 8.10 -16.93
C GLY A 38 -1.01 8.62 -15.56
N ASP A 39 -2.31 8.79 -15.37
CA ASP A 39 -2.88 9.26 -14.11
C ASP A 39 -2.77 8.20 -13.00
N VAL A 40 -3.04 6.93 -13.31
CA VAL A 40 -2.82 5.81 -12.38
C VAL A 40 -1.36 5.73 -11.92
N ALA A 41 -0.40 5.95 -12.83
CA ALA A 41 1.02 5.94 -12.49
C ALA A 41 1.39 7.12 -11.56
N LYS A 42 0.83 8.32 -11.80
CA LYS A 42 1.04 9.48 -10.92
C LYS A 42 0.47 9.22 -9.52
N ASP A 43 -0.75 8.69 -9.45
CA ASP A 43 -1.41 8.40 -8.17
C ASP A 43 -0.65 7.34 -7.37
N LEU A 44 -0.18 6.28 -8.04
CA LEU A 44 0.63 5.24 -7.39
C LEU A 44 1.97 5.79 -6.89
N ALA A 45 2.65 6.61 -7.68
CA ALA A 45 3.90 7.26 -7.28
C ALA A 45 3.67 8.20 -6.09
N ALA A 46 2.65 9.07 -6.16
CA ALA A 46 2.30 9.99 -5.09
C ALA A 46 1.92 9.25 -3.80
N GLY A 47 1.11 8.20 -3.90
CA GLY A 47 0.74 7.36 -2.75
C GLY A 47 1.93 6.63 -2.14
N THR A 48 2.86 6.14 -2.96
CA THR A 48 4.08 5.45 -2.47
C THR A 48 5.02 6.42 -1.76
N VAL A 49 5.25 7.60 -2.34
CA VAL A 49 6.08 8.65 -1.72
C VAL A 49 5.42 9.16 -0.43
N GLY A 50 4.12 9.39 -0.44
CA GLY A 50 3.36 9.76 0.76
C GLY A 50 3.46 8.70 1.85
N GLY A 51 3.32 7.42 1.50
CA GLY A 51 3.48 6.30 2.44
C GLY A 51 4.90 6.21 3.02
N ALA A 52 5.92 6.38 2.18
CA ALA A 52 7.32 6.42 2.63
C ALA A 52 7.59 7.61 3.58
N ALA A 53 7.07 8.80 3.26
CA ALA A 53 7.19 9.97 4.12
C ALA A 53 6.50 9.76 5.48
N GLN A 54 5.31 9.16 5.48
CA GLN A 54 4.59 8.78 6.70
C GLN A 54 5.42 7.81 7.56
N LEU A 55 6.03 6.79 6.95
CA LEU A 55 6.93 5.87 7.66
C LEU A 55 8.14 6.62 8.24
N VAL A 56 8.79 7.49 7.47
CA VAL A 56 9.96 8.24 7.94
C VAL A 56 9.64 9.12 9.15
N VAL A 57 8.47 9.76 9.16
CA VAL A 57 8.02 10.60 10.28
C VAL A 57 7.55 9.76 11.47
N GLY A 58 6.86 8.63 11.22
CA GLY A 58 6.24 7.80 12.26
C GLY A 58 7.18 6.80 12.94
N HIS A 59 8.19 6.30 12.23
CA HIS A 59 9.05 5.20 12.70
C HIS A 59 9.81 5.47 14.01
N PRO A 60 10.25 6.70 14.35
CA PRO A 60 10.78 6.99 15.67
C PRO A 60 9.81 6.62 16.80
N PHE A 61 8.52 6.88 16.61
CA PHE A 61 7.49 6.51 17.58
C PHE A 61 7.32 4.99 17.64
N ASP A 62 7.33 4.31 16.50
CA ASP A 62 7.17 2.85 16.45
C ASP A 62 8.37 2.12 17.07
N THR A 63 9.59 2.61 16.85
CA THR A 63 10.80 2.09 17.48
C THR A 63 10.73 2.20 19.01
N ILE A 64 10.26 3.34 19.53
CA ILE A 64 10.10 3.54 20.98
C ILE A 64 8.98 2.68 21.54
N LYS A 65 7.85 2.56 20.84
CA LYS A 65 6.74 1.67 21.23
C LYS A 65 7.23 0.22 21.33
N VAL A 66 7.91 -0.29 20.32
CA VAL A 66 8.45 -1.66 20.31
C VAL A 66 9.45 -1.84 21.45
N LYS A 67 10.39 -0.90 21.66
CA LYS A 67 11.35 -0.97 22.78
C LYS A 67 10.67 -1.00 24.16
N LEU A 68 9.56 -0.28 24.34
CA LEU A 68 8.79 -0.30 25.58
C LEU A 68 8.00 -1.60 25.76
N GLN A 69 7.40 -2.13 24.69
CA GLN A 69 6.60 -3.36 24.71
C GLN A 69 7.47 -4.62 24.80
N SER A 70 8.67 -4.58 24.24
CA SER A 70 9.62 -5.70 24.22
C SER A 70 10.66 -5.64 25.34
N GLN A 71 10.59 -4.65 26.24
CA GLN A 71 11.53 -4.60 27.35
C GLN A 71 11.28 -5.77 28.30
N PRO A 72 12.33 -6.39 28.85
CA PRO A 72 12.18 -7.49 29.78
C PRO A 72 11.45 -7.03 31.05
N THR A 73 10.62 -7.90 31.60
CA THR A 73 10.00 -7.67 32.92
C THR A 73 11.09 -7.49 33.97
N PRO A 74 11.08 -6.40 34.74
CA PRO A 74 12.11 -6.16 35.74
C PRO A 74 12.09 -7.23 36.84
N PRO A 75 13.26 -7.65 37.36
CA PRO A 75 13.33 -8.50 38.54
C PRO A 75 12.66 -7.85 39.77
N PRO A 76 12.22 -8.65 40.77
CA PRO A 76 11.64 -8.11 41.99
C PRO A 76 12.57 -7.07 42.64
N GLY A 77 12.04 -5.88 42.91
CA GLY A 77 12.77 -4.78 43.53
C GLY A 77 13.66 -3.94 42.59
N GLN A 78 13.69 -4.22 41.28
CA GLN A 78 14.41 -3.40 40.30
C GLN A 78 13.45 -2.56 39.44
N PRO A 79 13.84 -1.34 39.02
CA PRO A 79 13.04 -0.55 38.10
C PRO A 79 13.10 -1.14 36.67
N PRO A 80 12.06 -0.90 35.84
CA PRO A 80 12.09 -1.28 34.42
C PRO A 80 13.24 -0.58 33.69
N LYS A 81 13.73 -1.20 32.60
CA LYS A 81 14.80 -0.63 31.77
C LYS A 81 14.45 0.77 31.25
N PHE A 82 13.18 0.95 30.88
CA PHE A 82 12.62 2.22 30.47
C PHE A 82 11.44 2.56 31.37
N ALA A 83 11.55 3.67 32.11
CA ALA A 83 10.48 4.17 32.98
C ALA A 83 9.27 4.71 32.17
N GLY A 84 9.48 5.02 30.88
CA GLY A 84 8.43 5.48 29.98
C GLY A 84 8.99 5.90 28.62
N ALA A 85 8.14 6.42 27.74
CA ALA A 85 8.51 6.77 26.36
C ALA A 85 9.62 7.82 26.28
N MET A 86 9.55 8.88 27.08
CA MET A 86 10.56 9.94 27.07
C MET A 86 11.92 9.45 27.59
N ASP A 87 11.91 8.53 28.56
CA ASP A 87 13.11 7.88 29.06
C ASP A 87 13.73 6.95 28.00
N ALA A 88 12.90 6.15 27.32
CA ALA A 88 13.33 5.32 26.19
C ALA A 88 13.94 6.14 25.04
N VAL A 89 13.38 7.32 24.74
CA VAL A 89 13.95 8.24 23.73
C VAL A 89 15.32 8.74 24.17
N LYS A 90 15.44 9.29 25.38
CA LYS A 90 16.71 9.83 25.90
C LYS A 90 17.80 8.77 25.95
N GLN A 91 17.49 7.59 26.49
CA GLN A 91 18.44 6.48 26.55
C GLN A 91 18.83 5.99 25.16
N THR A 92 17.89 5.90 24.21
CA THR A 92 18.19 5.46 22.84
C THR A 92 19.10 6.46 22.12
N ILE A 93 18.84 7.76 22.24
CA ILE A 93 19.69 8.80 21.64
C ILE A 93 21.07 8.81 22.29
N SER A 94 21.15 8.66 23.61
CA SER A 94 22.42 8.63 24.34
C SER A 94 23.28 7.41 23.96
N ALA A 95 22.67 6.23 23.81
CA ALA A 95 23.38 4.98 23.56
C ALA A 95 23.66 4.69 22.07
N GLU A 96 22.71 4.98 21.18
CA GLU A 96 22.77 4.61 19.76
C GLU A 96 22.83 5.83 18.82
N GLY A 97 22.75 7.05 19.38
CA GLY A 97 22.60 8.28 18.62
C GLY A 97 21.20 8.47 18.02
N PRO A 98 20.94 9.59 17.34
CA PRO A 98 19.64 9.89 16.72
C PRO A 98 19.21 8.84 15.68
N ARG A 99 20.18 8.21 14.99
CA ARG A 99 19.91 7.13 14.01
C ARG A 99 19.34 5.86 14.66
N GLY A 100 19.55 5.67 15.97
CA GLY A 100 18.96 4.56 16.72
C GLY A 100 17.42 4.55 16.69
N LEU A 101 16.78 5.70 16.49
CA LEU A 101 15.33 5.84 16.33
C LEU A 101 14.80 5.33 14.98
N TYR A 102 15.70 5.12 14.00
CA TYR A 102 15.38 4.68 12.63
C TYR A 102 15.75 3.22 12.39
N LYS A 103 16.24 2.54 13.44
CA LYS A 103 16.69 1.14 13.35
C LYS A 103 15.50 0.24 13.01
N GLY A 104 15.68 -0.64 12.02
CA GLY A 104 14.63 -1.54 11.55
C GLY A 104 13.67 -0.97 10.49
N MET A 105 13.84 0.29 10.06
CA MET A 105 12.96 0.93 9.05
C MET A 105 13.06 0.31 7.64
N GLY A 106 14.15 -0.39 7.33
CA GLY A 106 14.38 -0.94 5.98
C GLY A 106 13.29 -1.90 5.52
N ALA A 107 12.83 -2.79 6.41
CA ALA A 107 11.77 -3.76 6.08
C ALA A 107 10.43 -3.09 5.69
N PRO A 108 9.85 -2.18 6.50
CA PRO A 108 8.61 -1.50 6.12
C PRO A 108 8.76 -0.58 4.91
N LEU A 109 9.93 0.05 4.70
CA LEU A 109 10.16 0.84 3.48
C LEU A 109 10.23 -0.01 2.22
N ALA A 110 10.81 -1.21 2.29
CA ALA A 110 10.91 -2.11 1.14
C ALA A 110 9.54 -2.65 0.70
N THR A 111 8.60 -2.80 1.63
CA THR A 111 7.29 -3.41 1.36
C THR A 111 6.17 -2.39 1.10
N VAL A 112 6.39 -1.09 1.31
CA VAL A 112 5.33 -0.06 1.22
C VAL A 112 4.61 -0.01 -0.12
N ALA A 113 5.34 -0.15 -1.23
CA ALA A 113 4.75 -0.13 -2.58
C ALA A 113 3.89 -1.37 -2.84
N ALA A 114 4.38 -2.55 -2.45
CA ALA A 114 3.64 -3.81 -2.58
C ALA A 114 2.39 -3.84 -1.70
N PHE A 115 2.52 -3.37 -0.45
CA PHE A 115 1.42 -3.23 0.49
C PHE A 115 0.31 -2.34 -0.07
N ASN A 116 0.66 -1.14 -0.55
CA ASN A 116 -0.29 -0.21 -1.16
C ASN A 116 -0.93 -0.78 -2.42
N ALA A 117 -0.15 -1.43 -3.29
CA ALA A 117 -0.66 -2.02 -4.53
C ALA A 117 -1.72 -3.10 -4.25
N VAL A 118 -1.46 -4.02 -3.31
CA VAL A 118 -2.44 -5.05 -2.94
C VAL A 118 -3.64 -4.44 -2.23
N LEU A 119 -3.42 -3.51 -1.31
CA LEU A 119 -4.50 -2.81 -0.59
C LEU A 119 -5.47 -2.13 -1.57
N PHE A 120 -4.97 -1.33 -2.51
CA PHE A 120 -5.80 -0.63 -3.49
C PHE A 120 -6.47 -1.58 -4.49
N THR A 121 -5.76 -2.61 -4.95
CA THR A 121 -6.33 -3.59 -5.90
C THR A 121 -7.51 -4.33 -5.27
N VAL A 122 -7.31 -4.91 -4.09
CA VAL A 122 -8.34 -5.70 -3.42
C VAL A 122 -9.50 -4.81 -2.98
N ARG A 123 -9.21 -3.61 -2.47
CA ARG A 123 -10.25 -2.65 -2.14
C ARG A 123 -11.06 -2.26 -3.36
N GLY A 124 -10.43 -1.97 -4.51
CA GLY A 124 -11.12 -1.64 -5.75
C GLY A 124 -12.04 -2.76 -6.23
N GLN A 125 -11.58 -4.01 -6.15
CA GLN A 125 -12.41 -5.18 -6.47
C GLN A 125 -13.58 -5.36 -5.50
N MET A 126 -13.34 -5.24 -4.20
CA MET A 126 -14.40 -5.34 -3.18
C MET A 126 -15.44 -4.24 -3.33
N GLU A 127 -15.01 -3.01 -3.59
CA GLU A 127 -15.92 -1.89 -3.85
C GLU A 127 -16.72 -2.12 -5.13
N ALA A 128 -16.13 -2.67 -6.20
CA ALA A 128 -16.84 -3.00 -7.43
C ALA A 128 -17.91 -4.08 -7.22
N LEU A 129 -17.65 -5.06 -6.36
CA LEU A 129 -18.61 -6.11 -6.01
C LEU A 129 -19.75 -5.62 -5.12
N LEU A 130 -19.47 -4.69 -4.21
CA LEU A 130 -20.44 -4.18 -3.24
C LEU A 130 -21.28 -3.02 -3.78
N ARG A 131 -20.83 -2.32 -4.82
CA ARG A 131 -21.58 -1.21 -5.44
C ARG A 131 -22.80 -1.75 -6.18
N SER A 132 -23.96 -1.17 -5.88
CA SER A 132 -25.22 -1.46 -6.58
C SER A 132 -25.33 -0.76 -7.93
N GLU A 133 -24.73 0.43 -8.07
CA GLU A 133 -24.70 1.21 -9.32
C GLU A 133 -23.30 1.79 -9.57
N PRO A 134 -22.86 1.91 -10.84
CA PRO A 134 -21.60 2.57 -11.18
C PRO A 134 -21.61 4.03 -10.70
N GLY A 135 -20.68 4.38 -9.80
CA GLY A 135 -20.53 5.75 -9.28
C GLY A 135 -21.32 6.07 -8.01
N ALA A 136 -22.13 5.14 -7.48
CA ALA A 136 -22.79 5.34 -6.19
C ALA A 136 -21.77 5.33 -5.03
N ALA A 137 -21.91 6.26 -4.10
CA ALA A 137 -21.10 6.29 -2.88
C ALA A 137 -21.43 5.07 -2.01
N LEU A 138 -20.40 4.34 -1.58
CA LEU A 138 -20.59 3.20 -0.69
C LEU A 138 -21.01 3.66 0.70
N THR A 139 -21.96 2.94 1.30
CA THR A 139 -22.30 3.12 2.71
C THR A 139 -21.09 2.78 3.59
N VAL A 140 -21.04 3.37 4.79
CA VAL A 140 -19.94 3.14 5.75
C VAL A 140 -19.74 1.64 6.02
N GLY A 141 -20.83 0.87 6.15
CA GLY A 141 -20.76 -0.58 6.36
C GLY A 141 -20.09 -1.33 5.20
N GLN A 142 -20.39 -0.97 3.95
CA GLN A 142 -19.73 -1.59 2.79
C GLN A 142 -18.26 -1.18 2.67
N GLN A 143 -17.91 0.05 3.05
CA GLN A 143 -16.51 0.48 3.10
C GLN A 143 -15.72 -0.31 4.16
N VAL A 144 -16.33 -0.63 5.30
CA VAL A 144 -15.74 -1.49 6.33
C VAL A 144 -15.51 -2.89 5.78
N VAL A 145 -16.49 -3.48 5.08
CA VAL A 145 -16.34 -4.82 4.48
C VAL A 145 -15.24 -4.83 3.41
N ALA A 146 -15.19 -3.83 2.54
CA ALA A 146 -14.13 -3.70 1.55
C ALA A 146 -12.74 -3.53 2.19
N GLY A 147 -12.65 -2.71 3.25
CA GLY A 147 -11.43 -2.54 4.03
C GLY A 147 -10.98 -3.82 4.73
N ALA A 148 -11.91 -4.57 5.32
CA ALA A 148 -11.62 -5.85 5.97
C ALA A 148 -11.12 -6.89 4.96
N GLY A 149 -11.76 -7.00 3.80
CA GLY A 149 -11.32 -7.91 2.73
C GLY A 149 -9.91 -7.57 2.23
N ALA A 150 -9.64 -6.29 2.01
CA ALA A 150 -8.30 -5.84 1.64
C ALA A 150 -7.26 -6.09 2.76
N GLY A 151 -7.64 -5.88 4.02
CA GLY A 151 -6.78 -6.17 5.17
C GLY A 151 -6.39 -7.65 5.25
N VAL A 152 -7.34 -8.58 5.05
CA VAL A 152 -7.07 -10.02 5.01
C VAL A 152 -6.07 -10.37 3.92
N ALA A 153 -6.25 -9.81 2.71
CA ALA A 153 -5.34 -10.09 1.60
C ALA A 153 -3.92 -9.57 1.88
N VAL A 154 -3.82 -8.38 2.47
CA VAL A 154 -2.54 -7.76 2.81
C VAL A 154 -1.81 -8.51 3.93
N SER A 155 -2.52 -9.17 4.85
CA SER A 155 -1.90 -9.99 5.91
C SER A 155 -0.99 -11.12 5.41
N PHE A 156 -1.16 -11.58 4.17
CA PHE A 156 -0.29 -12.61 3.58
C PHE A 156 1.07 -12.06 3.10
N LEU A 157 1.21 -10.73 3.03
CA LEU A 157 2.47 -10.05 2.71
C LEU A 157 3.27 -9.61 3.95
N ALA A 158 2.63 -9.60 5.12
CA ALA A 158 3.21 -9.19 6.40
C ALA A 158 3.84 -10.38 7.13
#